data_AF-A0AAJ6JQ46-F1
#
_entry.id   AF-A0AAJ6JQ46-F1
#
_cell.length_a   1.000
_cell.length_b   1.000
_cell.length_c   1.000
_cell.angle_alpha   90.00
_cell.angle_beta   90.00
_cell.angle_gamma   90.00
#
_symmetry.space_group_name_H-M   'P 1'
#
loop_
_entity.id
_entity.type
_entity.pdbx_description
1 polymer ?
#
loop_
_entity_poly.entity_id
_entity_poly.type
_entity_poly.pdbx_seq_one_letter_code
_entity_poly.pdbx_strand_id
1 'polypeptide(L)' 'MKDMQAHLKTLRANIAQCERLHRESKSRIKRDIFWRLMTHYKALADELERAMAGMQSEEA' A
#
# COMPACT_ATOMS: atom_id res chain seq x y z
N MET A 1 -15.48 4.23 7.30
CA MET A 1 -14.80 2.95 7.64
C MET A 1 -14.81 1.92 6.51
N LYS A 2 -15.96 1.49 5.97
CA LYS A 2 -16.01 0.45 4.91
C LYS A 2 -15.27 0.86 3.62
N ASP A 3 -15.38 2.14 3.27
CA ASP A 3 -14.68 2.82 2.20
C ASP A 3 -13.14 2.80 2.40
N MET A 4 -12.67 3.16 3.60
CA MET A 4 -11.24 3.12 3.95
C MET A 4 -10.69 1.69 3.95
N GLN A 5 -11.45 0.73 4.47
CA GLN A 5 -11.07 -0.70 4.42
C GLN A 5 -10.96 -1.22 2.99
N ALA A 6 -11.90 -0.85 2.11
CA ALA A 6 -11.83 -1.20 0.69
C ALA A 6 -10.59 -0.59 0.02
N HIS A 7 -10.27 0.68 0.33
CA HIS A 7 -9.08 1.32 -0.20
C HIS A 7 -7.79 0.67 0.32
N LEU A 8 -7.72 0.31 1.60
CA LEU A 8 -6.59 -0.42 2.18
C LEU A 8 -6.36 -1.76 1.47
N LYS A 9 -7.43 -2.49 1.14
CA LYS A 9 -7.34 -3.73 0.37
C LYS A 9 -6.73 -3.49 -1.02
N THR A 10 -7.12 -2.42 -1.70
CA THR A 10 -6.55 -2.02 -2.99
C THR A 10 -5.06 -1.69 -2.86
N LEU A 11 -4.65 -0.91 -1.85
CA LEU A 11 -3.24 -0.60 -1.60
C LEU A 11 -2.42 -1.87 -1.37
N ARG A 12 -2.91 -2.80 -0.55
CA ARG A 12 -2.24 -4.08 -0.29
C ARG A 12 -2.10 -4.93 -1.56
N ALA A 13 -3.13 -4.96 -2.41
CA ALA A 13 -3.05 -5.65 -3.70
C ALA A 13 -2.01 -5.01 -4.64
N ASN A 14 -1.96 -3.67 -4.71
CA ASN A 14 -0.98 -2.94 -5.51
C ASN A 14 0.45 -3.16 -5.01
N ILE A 15 0.68 -3.22 -3.69
CA ILE A 15 1.98 -3.56 -3.09
C ILE A 15 2.42 -4.95 -3.56
N ALA A 16 1.56 -5.96 -3.41
CA ALA A 16 1.87 -7.33 -3.81
C ALA A 16 2.18 -7.43 -5.32
N GLN A 17 1.43 -6.69 -6.15
CA GLN A 17 1.68 -6.62 -7.59
C GLN A 17 3.04 -5.97 -7.91
N CYS A 18 3.36 -4.83 -7.29
CA CYS A 18 4.63 -4.16 -7.51
C CYS A 18 5.80 -5.01 -7.04
N GLU A 19 5.65 -5.73 -5.92
CA GLU A 19 6.67 -6.66 -5.41
C GLU A 19 6.93 -7.81 -6.39
N ARG A 20 5.87 -8.39 -6.96
CA ARG A 20 5.98 -9.41 -8.00
C ARG A 20 6.71 -8.86 -9.23
N LEU A 21 6.30 -7.70 -9.74
CA LEU A 21 6.91 -7.07 -10.92
C LEU A 21 8.36 -6.66 -10.69
N HIS A 22 8.70 -6.20 -9.49
CA HIS A 22 10.08 -5.91 -9.09
C HIS A 22 10.94 -7.18 -9.15
N ARG A 23 10.46 -8.29 -8.57
CA ARG A 23 11.18 -9.58 -8.57
C ARG A 23 11.34 -10.17 -9.97
N GLU A 24 10.29 -10.13 -10.79
CA GLU A 24 10.28 -10.73 -12.13
C GLU A 24 11.04 -9.87 -13.17
N SER A 25 11.29 -8.59 -12.89
CA SER A 25 11.88 -7.67 -13.86
C SER A 25 13.39 -7.83 -14.04
N LYS A 26 13.80 -8.11 -15.28
CA LYS A 26 15.21 -8.04 -15.72
C LYS A 26 15.72 -6.61 -15.89
N SER A 27 14.83 -5.64 -16.16
CA SER A 27 15.20 -4.24 -16.35
C SER A 27 15.41 -3.53 -15.01
N ARG A 28 16.59 -2.92 -14.84
CA ARG A 28 16.93 -2.12 -13.64
C ARG A 28 15.95 -0.96 -13.45
N ILE A 29 15.64 -0.21 -14.51
CA ILE A 29 14.71 0.93 -14.45
C ILE A 29 13.34 0.48 -13.92
N LYS A 30 12.82 -0.65 -14.43
CA LYS A 30 11.56 -1.22 -13.95
C LYS A 30 11.64 -1.65 -12.49
N ARG A 31 12.73 -2.28 -12.06
CA ARG A 31 12.91 -2.66 -10.65
C ARG A 31 12.89 -1.44 -9.74
N ASP A 32 13.61 -0.38 -10.13
CA ASP A 32 13.73 0.84 -9.34
C ASP A 32 12.39 1.55 -9.19
N ILE A 33 11.60 1.68 -10.28
CA ILE A 33 10.29 2.33 -10.19
C ILE A 33 9.28 1.49 -9.38
N PHE A 34 9.23 0.16 -9.55
CA PHE A 34 8.34 -0.68 -8.74
C PHE A 34 8.73 -0.69 -7.27
N TRP A 35 10.01 -0.65 -6.95
CA TRP A 35 10.47 -0.50 -5.57
C TRP A 35 10.01 0.83 -4.96
N ARG A 36 10.14 1.95 -5.68
CA ARG A 36 9.64 3.25 -5.24
C ARG A 36 8.13 3.25 -5.01
N LEU A 37 7.37 2.67 -5.94
CA LEU A 37 5.91 2.54 -5.82
C LEU A 37 5.51 1.72 -4.60
N MET A 38 6.17 0.59 -4.34
CA MET A 38 5.94 -0.21 -3.13
C MET A 38 6.16 0.60 -1.85
N THR A 39 7.26 1.37 -1.78
CA THR A 39 7.57 2.20 -0.61
C THR A 39 6.48 3.23 -0.36
N HIS A 40 5.99 3.91 -1.40
CA HIS A 40 4.92 4.89 -1.27
C HIS A 40 3.57 4.23 -0.89
N TYR A 41 3.22 3.10 -1.50
CA TYR A 41 1.98 2.42 -1.14
C TYR A 41 1.97 1.87 0.28
N LYS A 42 3.13 1.41 0.79
CA LYS A 42 3.27 1.01 2.20
C LYS A 42 3.04 2.19 3.14
N ALA A 43 3.68 3.33 2.87
CA ALA A 43 3.48 4.54 3.68
C ALA A 43 2.00 4.97 3.72
N LEU A 44 1.33 4.99 2.57
CA LEU A 44 -0.11 5.33 2.49
C LEU A 44 -1.00 4.29 3.20
N ALA A 45 -0.66 3.00 3.13
CA ALA A 45 -1.40 1.96 3.83
C ALA A 45 -1.28 2.14 5.36
N ASP A 46 -0.07 2.42 5.85
CA ASP A 46 0.17 2.66 7.27
C ASP A 46 -0.55 3.93 7.77
N GLU A 47 -0.58 4.99 6.98
CA GLU A 47 -1.33 6.21 7.27
C GLU A 47 -2.83 5.94 7.37
N LEU A 48 -3.36 5.16 6.42
CA LEU A 48 -4.78 4.80 6.39
C LEU A 48 -5.16 3.92 7.58
N GLU A 49 -4.30 2.97 7.97
CA GLU A 49 -4.48 2.14 9.16
C GLU A 49 -4.48 2.98 10.44
N ARG A 50 -3.56 3.95 10.58
CA ARG A 50 -3.54 4.87 11.72
C ARG A 50 -4.80 5.73 11.79
N ALA A 51 -5.26 6.26 10.66
CA ALA A 51 -6.49 7.04 10.60
C ALA A 51 -7.72 6.21 11.02
N MET A 52 -7.83 4.98 10.52
CA MET A 52 -8.89 4.05 10.93
C MET A 52 -8.84 3.72 12.42
N ALA A 53 -7.66 3.52 13.00
CA ALA A 53 -7.51 3.27 14.43
C ALA A 53 -7.90 4.49 15.28
N GLY A 54 -7.55 5.71 14.84
CA GLY A 54 -7.97 6.95 15.49
C GLY A 54 -9.49 7.11 15.50
N MET A 55 -10.15 6.87 14.37
CA MET A 55 -11.61 6.92 14.27
C MET A 55 -12.28 5.89 15.19
N GLN A 56 -11.74 4.68 15.28
CA GLN A 56 -12.27 3.66 16.21
C GLN A 56 -12.16 4.07 17.67
N SER A 57 -11.13 4.85 18.04
CA SER A 57 -10.97 5.37 19.40
C SER A 57 -11.87 6.58 19.71
N GLU A 58 -12.30 7.34 18.69
CA GLU A 58 -13.23 8.46 18.84
C GLU A 58 -14.70 7.99 18.87
N GLU A 59 -14.99 6.86 18.23
CA GLU A 59 -16.33 6.25 18.18
C GLU A 59 -16.64 5.33 19.39
N ALA A 60 -15.65 5.06 20.26
CA ALA A 60 -15.74 4.17 21.43
C ALA A 60 -16.00 4.93 22.74
#